data_AF-A0A6N9RH84-F1
#
_entry.id   AF-A0A6N9RH84-F1
#
_cell.length_a   1.000
_cell.length_b   1.000
_cell.length_c   1.000
_cell.angle_alpha   90.00
_cell.angle_beta   90.00
_cell.angle_gamma   90.00
#
_symmetry.space_group_name_H-M   'P 1'
#
loop_
_entity.id
_entity.type
_entity.pdbx_description
1 polymer ?
#
loop_
_entity_poly.entity_id
_entity_poly.type
_entity_poly.pdbx_seq_one_letter_code
_entity_poly.pdbx_strand_id
1 'polypeptide(L)'
;MSSNILHVSGLTPVSPEQTPAFTGAHLSSLHAAEADEKNPFLVALGERVKALRARRGMTRKAVSIAADVSERHLANLEYGEGNASILVLLQVARALHCSLAELIGDVTTLSPEWLLIRELLEGRDDVALRRVRIAIGEMLGTGSANTAISSQVALIGLRGAGKSTLGALLAEDLGFPFVELSREIEKFAGCSVSEIQALYGMNAYRRYERRALEETIQIYPEAVIATPGGLVSDPATFNQLLSHCTTVWLQADPEDHMKRVLAQGDLRPMAASKQAMEDLKGILSGRAAFYSKAQHKVDTSAQSLELSFQILRQKVRGALQLPA
;
A
#
# COMPACT_ATOMS: atom_id res chain seq x y z
N MET A 1 67.10 38.19 -17.34
CA MET A 1 66.35 39.06 -18.25
C MET A 1 65.06 39.47 -17.56
N SER A 2 64.69 40.73 -17.69
CA SER A 2 63.98 41.55 -16.72
C SER A 2 62.46 41.33 -16.62
N SER A 3 61.98 41.35 -15.37
CA SER A 3 60.94 42.19 -14.73
C SER A 3 59.76 42.85 -15.48
N ASN A 4 58.68 42.99 -14.68
CA ASN A 4 57.60 44.01 -14.63
C ASN A 4 56.26 43.68 -15.31
N ILE A 5 55.10 43.63 -14.63
CA ILE A 5 54.36 44.57 -13.73
C ILE A 5 53.45 45.56 -14.50
N LEU A 6 52.14 45.38 -14.28
CA LEU A 6 50.97 46.32 -14.21
C LEU A 6 50.80 47.42 -15.28
N HIS A 7 49.61 47.49 -15.89
CA HIS A 7 48.69 48.64 -15.69
C HIS A 7 47.26 48.41 -16.24
N VAL A 8 46.29 48.81 -15.41
CA VAL A 8 44.88 49.07 -15.71
C VAL A 8 44.75 50.47 -16.32
N SER A 9 43.82 50.68 -17.27
CA SER A 9 42.95 51.88 -17.41
C SER A 9 42.03 51.75 -18.64
N GLY A 10 40.74 51.99 -18.44
CA GLY A 10 39.72 51.97 -19.50
C GLY A 10 39.53 53.32 -20.20
N LEU A 11 38.63 53.34 -21.21
CA LEU A 11 37.71 54.41 -21.60
C LEU A 11 37.02 54.03 -22.94
N THR A 12 35.70 53.81 -22.89
CA THR A 12 34.76 53.75 -24.04
C THR A 12 34.44 55.16 -24.56
N PRO A 13 33.99 55.36 -25.83
CA PRO A 13 32.54 55.46 -26.08
C PRO A 13 31.98 55.04 -27.49
N VAL A 14 30.71 54.54 -27.47
CA VAL A 14 29.55 54.78 -28.39
C VAL A 14 29.56 54.13 -29.80
N SER A 15 28.84 53.04 -30.12
CA SER A 15 27.37 52.78 -30.34
C SER A 15 27.05 52.65 -31.86
N PRO A 16 25.85 52.21 -32.29
CA PRO A 16 25.00 51.07 -31.88
C PRO A 16 24.72 50.13 -33.08
N GLU A 17 24.34 48.87 -32.89
CA GLU A 17 23.26 48.21 -33.66
C GLU A 17 23.12 46.70 -33.36
N GLN A 18 21.85 46.29 -33.29
CA GLN A 18 21.31 44.96 -33.57
C GLN A 18 21.40 43.89 -32.46
N THR A 19 20.38 43.91 -31.62
CA THR A 19 19.81 42.76 -30.91
C THR A 19 19.39 41.67 -31.91
N PRO A 20 19.81 40.41 -31.78
CA PRO A 20 19.06 39.29 -32.34
C PRO A 20 18.16 38.69 -31.25
N ALA A 21 16.89 38.55 -31.61
CA ALA A 21 15.85 37.91 -30.83
C ALA A 21 16.23 36.47 -30.45
N PHE A 22 15.99 36.10 -29.19
CA PHE A 22 15.94 34.71 -28.77
C PHE A 22 14.68 34.05 -29.36
N THR A 23 14.82 33.46 -30.55
CA THR A 23 13.83 32.53 -31.10
C THR A 23 14.16 31.12 -30.64
N GLY A 24 13.17 30.48 -30.01
CA GLY A 24 13.26 29.12 -29.50
C GLY A 24 13.48 28.10 -30.62
N ALA A 25 14.63 27.42 -30.57
CA ALA A 25 14.91 26.22 -31.35
C ALA A 25 16.14 25.52 -30.77
N HIS A 26 16.05 24.98 -29.55
CA HIS A 26 17.14 24.11 -29.02
C HIS A 26 16.66 23.07 -27.99
N LEU A 27 15.46 22.53 -28.17
CA LEU A 27 14.92 21.41 -27.37
C LEU A 27 14.24 20.32 -28.22
N SER A 28 14.59 20.22 -29.52
CA SER A 28 13.91 19.30 -30.46
C SER A 28 14.82 18.25 -31.10
N SER A 29 15.95 17.89 -30.48
CA SER A 29 16.88 16.92 -31.08
C SER A 29 17.40 15.81 -30.15
N LEU A 30 16.67 15.47 -29.07
CA LEU A 30 16.97 14.29 -28.23
C LEU A 30 15.87 13.21 -28.24
N HIS A 31 14.80 13.36 -29.03
CA HIS A 31 13.77 12.34 -29.22
C HIS A 31 13.68 11.86 -30.67
N ALA A 32 14.81 11.40 -31.21
CA ALA A 32 14.84 10.79 -32.53
C ALA A 32 15.75 9.55 -32.52
N ALA A 33 15.32 8.50 -31.81
CA ALA A 33 15.59 7.08 -32.07
C ALA A 33 15.16 6.20 -30.87
N GLU A 34 13.88 6.17 -30.52
CA GLU A 34 13.30 4.97 -29.92
C GLU A 34 12.38 4.38 -30.99
N ALA A 35 12.78 3.23 -31.53
CA ALA A 35 11.93 2.48 -32.43
C ALA A 35 10.60 2.18 -31.74
N ASP A 36 9.56 2.07 -32.55
CA ASP A 36 8.16 1.74 -32.26
C ASP A 36 8.01 0.38 -31.53
N GLU A 37 8.57 0.27 -30.32
CA GLU A 37 8.56 -0.94 -29.53
C GLU A 37 7.20 -1.05 -28.84
N LYS A 38 6.37 -1.96 -29.36
CA LYS A 38 5.03 -2.21 -28.84
C LYS A 38 5.09 -2.45 -27.34
N ASN A 39 4.22 -1.76 -26.59
CA ASN A 39 4.16 -1.93 -25.14
C ASN A 39 3.93 -3.43 -24.79
N PRO A 40 4.82 -4.07 -24.01
CA PRO A 40 4.75 -5.50 -23.73
C PRO A 40 3.43 -5.95 -23.10
N PHE A 41 2.81 -5.09 -22.28
CA PHE A 41 1.52 -5.39 -21.67
C PHE A 41 0.39 -5.44 -22.71
N LEU A 42 0.39 -4.51 -23.68
CA LEU A 42 -0.61 -4.48 -24.75
C LEU A 42 -0.47 -5.68 -25.69
N VAL A 43 0.76 -6.08 -26.01
CA VAL A 43 1.02 -7.30 -26.79
C VAL A 43 0.45 -8.52 -26.07
N ALA A 44 0.77 -8.69 -24.78
CA ALA A 44 0.28 -9.82 -23.99
C ALA A 44 -1.25 -9.79 -23.82
N LEU A 45 -1.86 -8.61 -23.68
CA LEU A 45 -3.32 -8.42 -23.67
C LEU A 45 -3.94 -8.88 -24.99
N GLY A 46 -3.36 -8.46 -26.12
CA GLY A 46 -3.84 -8.86 -27.45
C GLY A 46 -3.78 -10.36 -27.69
N GLU A 47 -2.68 -11.00 -27.28
CA GLU A 47 -2.53 -12.45 -27.32
C GLU A 47 -3.59 -13.18 -26.47
N ARG A 48 -3.89 -12.68 -25.27
CA ARG A 48 -4.94 -13.23 -24.40
C ARG A 48 -6.32 -13.10 -25.02
N VAL A 49 -6.67 -11.93 -25.56
CA VAL A 49 -7.95 -11.70 -26.28
C VAL A 49 -8.09 -12.69 -27.44
N LYS A 50 -7.03 -12.84 -28.25
CA LYS A 50 -6.99 -13.79 -29.36
C LYS A 50 -7.15 -15.24 -28.90
N ALA A 51 -6.47 -15.64 -27.82
CA ALA A 51 -6.55 -16.98 -27.26
C ALA A 51 -7.95 -17.30 -26.69
N LEU A 52 -8.55 -16.38 -25.93
CA LEU A 52 -9.90 -16.53 -25.40
C LEU A 52 -10.93 -16.63 -26.51
N ARG A 53 -10.84 -15.76 -27.53
CA ARG A 53 -11.69 -15.82 -28.70
C ARG A 53 -11.59 -17.18 -29.42
N ALA A 54 -10.38 -17.69 -29.61
CA ALA A 54 -10.15 -18.99 -30.24
C ALA A 54 -10.74 -20.14 -29.40
N ARG A 55 -10.56 -20.13 -28.08
CA ARG A 55 -11.14 -21.13 -27.15
C ARG A 55 -12.67 -21.13 -27.17
N ARG A 56 -13.30 -19.97 -27.41
CA ARG A 56 -14.75 -19.82 -27.54
C ARG A 56 -15.27 -20.10 -28.96
N GLY A 57 -14.40 -20.45 -29.91
CA GLY A 57 -14.79 -20.73 -31.30
C GLY A 57 -15.31 -19.52 -32.07
N MET A 58 -14.99 -18.30 -31.62
CA MET A 58 -15.51 -17.07 -32.23
C MET A 58 -14.54 -16.50 -33.27
N THR A 59 -15.08 -16.01 -34.38
CA THR A 59 -14.29 -15.21 -35.34
C THR A 59 -14.13 -13.78 -34.84
N ARG A 60 -13.13 -13.05 -35.35
CA ARG A 60 -12.94 -11.64 -34.99
C ARG A 60 -14.21 -10.82 -35.30
N LYS A 61 -14.78 -11.00 -36.50
CA LYS A 61 -16.06 -10.41 -36.90
C LYS A 61 -17.22 -10.75 -35.96
N ALA A 62 -17.30 -12.00 -35.47
CA ALA A 62 -18.35 -12.38 -34.52
C ALA A 62 -18.22 -11.63 -33.19
N VAL A 63 -16.99 -11.54 -32.66
CA VAL A 63 -16.71 -10.78 -31.42
C VAL A 63 -16.92 -9.29 -31.63
N SER A 64 -16.53 -8.74 -32.78
CA SER A 64 -16.69 -7.31 -33.07
C SER A 64 -18.17 -6.91 -33.09
N ILE A 65 -19.03 -7.74 -33.69
CA ILE A 65 -20.49 -7.55 -33.68
C ILE A 65 -21.04 -7.69 -32.25
N ALA A 66 -20.65 -8.75 -31.53
CA ALA A 66 -21.14 -8.99 -30.17
C ALA A 66 -20.68 -7.94 -29.15
N ALA A 67 -19.51 -7.34 -29.35
CA ALA A 67 -18.96 -6.29 -28.51
C ALA A 67 -19.39 -4.87 -28.91
N ASP A 68 -20.06 -4.70 -30.06
CA ASP A 68 -20.33 -3.37 -30.65
C ASP A 68 -19.05 -2.54 -30.86
N VAL A 69 -18.02 -3.19 -31.42
CA VAL A 69 -16.70 -2.60 -31.69
C VAL A 69 -16.33 -2.88 -33.14
N SER A 70 -15.66 -1.93 -33.82
CA SER A 70 -15.22 -2.19 -35.19
C SER A 70 -14.20 -3.35 -35.26
N GLU A 71 -14.29 -4.18 -36.30
CA GLU A 71 -13.36 -5.31 -36.49
C GLU A 71 -11.90 -4.85 -36.58
N ARG A 72 -11.65 -3.66 -37.14
CA ARG A 72 -10.31 -3.02 -37.15
C ARG A 72 -9.83 -2.71 -35.74
N HIS A 73 -10.68 -2.15 -34.89
CA HIS A 73 -10.29 -1.82 -33.51
C HIS A 73 -10.03 -3.10 -32.70
N LEU A 74 -10.81 -4.16 -32.93
CA LEU A 74 -10.56 -5.47 -32.34
C LEU A 74 -9.25 -6.10 -32.86
N ALA A 75 -8.91 -5.90 -34.14
CA ALA A 75 -7.64 -6.35 -34.70
C ALA A 75 -6.46 -5.62 -34.05
N ASN A 76 -6.53 -4.29 -33.92
CA ASN A 76 -5.52 -3.49 -33.24
C ASN A 76 -5.31 -3.95 -31.79
N LEU A 77 -6.39 -4.22 -31.06
CA LEU A 77 -6.34 -4.80 -29.72
C LEU A 77 -5.60 -6.14 -29.71
N GLU A 78 -5.93 -7.07 -30.63
CA GLU A 78 -5.25 -8.38 -30.73
C GLU A 78 -3.77 -8.28 -31.14
N TYR A 79 -3.39 -7.23 -31.88
CA TYR A 79 -2.01 -6.97 -32.28
C TYR A 79 -1.21 -6.17 -31.23
N GLY A 80 -1.85 -5.79 -30.11
CA GLY A 80 -1.26 -4.96 -29.07
C GLY A 80 -0.97 -3.54 -29.53
N GLU A 81 -1.71 -3.03 -30.50
CA GLU A 81 -1.53 -1.71 -31.11
C GLU A 81 -2.54 -0.71 -30.54
N GLY A 82 -2.02 0.36 -29.93
CA GLY A 82 -2.81 1.43 -29.35
C GLY A 82 -3.48 1.09 -28.02
N ASN A 83 -3.86 2.12 -27.26
CA ASN A 83 -4.52 1.96 -25.97
C ASN A 83 -6.02 1.79 -26.16
N ALA A 84 -6.52 0.57 -25.98
CA ALA A 84 -7.96 0.33 -25.93
C ALA A 84 -8.57 0.99 -24.68
N SER A 85 -9.74 1.60 -24.83
CA SER A 85 -10.45 2.18 -23.69
C SER A 85 -10.99 1.07 -22.77
N ILE A 86 -11.12 1.35 -21.48
CA ILE A 86 -11.67 0.39 -20.51
C ILE A 86 -13.09 -0.05 -20.90
N LEU A 87 -13.89 0.85 -21.48
CA LEU A 87 -15.24 0.54 -21.95
C LEU A 87 -15.22 -0.50 -23.09
N VAL A 88 -14.29 -0.35 -24.05
CA VAL A 88 -14.08 -1.33 -25.11
C VAL A 88 -13.63 -2.67 -24.53
N LEU A 89 -12.71 -2.68 -23.56
CA LEU A 89 -12.29 -3.92 -22.90
C LEU A 89 -13.45 -4.60 -22.16
N LEU A 90 -14.33 -3.84 -21.50
CA LEU A 90 -15.53 -4.38 -20.85
C LEU A 90 -16.52 -4.98 -21.85
N GLN A 91 -16.72 -4.33 -23.00
CA GLN A 91 -17.57 -4.85 -24.08
C GLN A 91 -17.01 -6.16 -24.65
N VAL A 92 -15.71 -6.20 -24.93
CA VAL A 92 -15.03 -7.40 -25.41
C VAL A 92 -15.09 -8.53 -24.38
N ALA A 93 -14.92 -8.24 -23.07
CA ALA A 93 -15.06 -9.22 -22.01
C ALA A 93 -16.45 -9.87 -21.98
N ARG A 94 -17.51 -9.05 -22.09
CA ARG A 94 -18.90 -9.53 -22.16
C ARG A 94 -19.13 -10.39 -23.40
N ALA A 95 -18.63 -9.97 -24.56
CA ALA A 95 -18.74 -10.72 -25.82
C ALA A 95 -18.01 -12.06 -25.77
N LEU A 96 -16.91 -12.15 -25.03
CA LEU A 96 -16.13 -13.38 -24.83
C LEU A 96 -16.62 -14.23 -23.65
N HIS A 97 -17.65 -13.77 -22.93
CA HIS A 97 -18.15 -14.38 -21.71
C HIS A 97 -17.02 -14.67 -20.70
N CYS A 98 -16.20 -13.66 -20.45
CA CYS A 98 -15.12 -13.71 -19.46
C CYS A 98 -15.14 -12.48 -18.55
N SER A 99 -14.40 -12.55 -17.45
CA SER A 99 -14.16 -11.39 -16.59
C SER A 99 -13.11 -10.45 -17.21
N LEU A 100 -13.14 -9.16 -16.83
CA LEU A 100 -12.08 -8.23 -17.23
C LEU A 100 -10.69 -8.67 -16.70
N ALA A 101 -10.67 -9.33 -15.53
CA ALA A 101 -9.46 -9.88 -14.92
C ALA A 101 -8.75 -10.90 -15.84
N GLU A 102 -9.52 -11.77 -16.50
CA GLU A 102 -8.99 -12.73 -17.48
C GLU A 102 -8.38 -12.04 -18.71
N LEU A 103 -8.97 -10.92 -19.16
CA LEU A 103 -8.41 -10.14 -20.26
C LEU A 103 -7.06 -9.51 -19.88
N ILE A 104 -7.00 -8.85 -18.72
CA ILE A 104 -5.78 -8.15 -18.29
C ILE A 104 -4.69 -9.11 -17.77
N GLY A 105 -5.01 -10.39 -17.59
CA GLY A 105 -4.06 -11.42 -17.16
C GLY A 105 -3.79 -11.39 -15.65
N ASP A 106 -4.83 -11.15 -14.85
CA ASP A 106 -4.73 -11.16 -13.40
C ASP A 106 -4.27 -12.52 -12.85
N VAL A 107 -3.50 -12.51 -11.76
CA VAL A 107 -2.94 -13.72 -11.12
C VAL A 107 -4.03 -14.74 -10.75
N THR A 108 -5.23 -14.26 -10.38
CA THR A 108 -6.38 -15.10 -10.02
C THR A 108 -7.02 -15.82 -11.20
N THR A 109 -6.46 -15.66 -12.40
CA THR A 109 -6.96 -16.27 -13.65
C THR A 109 -5.92 -17.15 -14.35
N LEU A 110 -4.74 -17.33 -13.76
CA LEU A 110 -3.60 -18.03 -14.38
C LEU A 110 -3.74 -19.56 -14.42
N SER A 111 -4.54 -20.16 -13.53
CA SER A 111 -4.74 -21.61 -13.49
C SER A 111 -6.21 -21.99 -13.26
N PRO A 112 -6.63 -23.20 -13.70
CA PRO A 112 -7.97 -23.70 -13.41
C PRO A 112 -8.28 -23.73 -11.90
N GLU A 113 -7.31 -24.10 -11.06
CA GLU A 113 -7.48 -24.12 -9.61
C GLU A 113 -7.78 -22.73 -9.04
N TRP A 114 -7.13 -21.67 -9.53
CA TRP A 114 -7.45 -20.30 -9.12
C TRP A 114 -8.88 -19.90 -9.47
N LEU A 115 -9.36 -20.30 -10.66
CA LEU A 115 -10.73 -20.03 -11.10
C LEU A 115 -11.76 -20.77 -10.23
N LEU A 116 -11.52 -22.05 -9.94
CA LEU A 116 -12.38 -22.85 -9.07
C LEU A 116 -12.42 -22.31 -7.63
N ILE A 117 -11.27 -21.93 -7.08
CA ILE A 117 -11.20 -21.30 -5.75
C ILE A 117 -11.97 -19.98 -5.74
N ARG A 118 -11.80 -19.14 -6.76
CA ARG A 118 -12.51 -17.86 -6.87
C ARG A 118 -14.02 -18.06 -6.93
N GLU A 119 -14.50 -19.03 -7.71
CA GLU A 119 -15.93 -19.37 -7.80
C GLU A 119 -16.50 -19.80 -6.43
N LEU A 120 -15.75 -20.57 -5.63
CA LEU A 120 -16.18 -20.95 -4.28
C LEU A 120 -16.34 -19.75 -3.33
N LEU A 121 -15.51 -18.72 -3.51
CA LEU A 121 -15.46 -17.51 -2.67
C LEU A 121 -16.37 -16.39 -3.16
N GLU A 122 -16.85 -16.46 -4.39
CA GLU A 122 -17.71 -15.44 -4.97
C GLU A 122 -19.05 -15.34 -4.21
N GLY A 123 -19.47 -14.12 -3.91
CA GLY A 123 -20.72 -13.84 -3.18
C GLY A 123 -20.72 -14.22 -1.69
N ARG A 124 -19.60 -14.67 -1.13
CA ARG A 124 -19.49 -14.98 0.30
C ARG A 124 -19.38 -13.69 1.14
N ASP A 125 -19.93 -13.74 2.35
CA ASP A 125 -19.81 -12.62 3.30
C ASP A 125 -18.43 -12.58 3.96
N ASP A 126 -18.13 -11.46 4.61
CA ASP A 126 -16.85 -11.22 5.28
C ASP A 126 -16.53 -12.23 6.39
N VAL A 127 -17.57 -12.83 7.00
CA VAL A 127 -17.43 -13.84 8.06
C VAL A 127 -16.99 -15.17 7.46
N ALA A 128 -17.62 -15.61 6.38
CA ALA A 128 -17.23 -16.81 5.64
C ALA A 128 -15.82 -16.66 5.04
N LEU A 129 -15.54 -15.52 4.40
CA LEU A 129 -14.21 -15.24 3.85
C LEU A 129 -13.12 -15.23 4.94
N ARG A 130 -13.42 -14.70 6.13
CA ARG A 130 -12.51 -14.78 7.28
C ARG A 130 -12.22 -16.24 7.67
N ARG A 131 -13.25 -17.09 7.75
CA ARG A 131 -13.07 -18.52 8.09
C ARG A 131 -12.21 -19.24 7.07
N VAL A 132 -12.44 -18.99 5.79
CA VAL A 132 -11.61 -19.57 4.71
C VAL A 132 -10.16 -19.09 4.83
N ARG A 133 -9.93 -17.78 5.02
CA ARG A 133 -8.59 -17.22 5.19
C ARG A 133 -7.82 -17.89 6.33
N ILE A 134 -8.47 -18.10 7.48
CA ILE A 134 -7.86 -18.78 8.64
C ILE A 134 -7.51 -20.23 8.28
N ALA A 135 -8.47 -20.97 7.71
CA ALA A 135 -8.26 -22.38 7.34
C ALA A 135 -7.14 -22.57 6.31
N ILE A 136 -7.07 -21.71 5.28
CA ILE A 136 -5.97 -21.75 4.30
C ILE A 136 -4.64 -21.42 4.97
N GLY A 137 -4.62 -20.43 5.88
CA GLY A 137 -3.41 -20.09 6.63
C GLY A 137 -2.87 -21.28 7.43
N GLU A 138 -3.74 -21.98 8.15
CA GLU A 138 -3.41 -23.19 8.91
C GLU A 138 -2.89 -24.31 8.00
N MET A 139 -3.57 -24.58 6.88
CA MET A 139 -3.17 -25.63 5.93
C MET A 139 -1.81 -25.34 5.27
N LEU A 140 -1.50 -24.08 4.98
CA LEU A 140 -0.26 -23.68 4.33
C LEU A 140 0.89 -23.41 5.32
N GLY A 141 0.67 -23.59 6.62
CA GLY A 141 1.68 -23.31 7.65
C GLY A 141 2.05 -21.82 7.78
N THR A 142 1.20 -20.93 7.26
CA THR A 142 1.35 -19.47 7.39
C THR A 142 0.52 -18.91 8.53
N GLY A 143 -0.48 -19.66 9.00
CA GLY A 143 -1.12 -19.49 10.29
C GLY A 143 -0.22 -20.07 11.39
N SER A 144 -0.26 -19.50 12.60
CA SER A 144 0.34 -20.14 13.76
C SER A 144 -0.20 -21.57 13.86
N ALA A 145 0.66 -22.57 13.63
CA ALA A 145 0.35 -23.99 13.84
C ALA A 145 -0.05 -24.30 15.29
N ASN A 146 0.13 -23.33 16.19
CA ASN A 146 -0.38 -23.33 17.54
C ASN A 146 -1.64 -22.46 17.63
N THR A 147 -2.75 -23.11 17.92
CA THR A 147 -3.92 -22.55 18.65
C THR A 147 -3.57 -22.01 20.05
N ALA A 148 -2.28 -22.01 20.42
CA ALA A 148 -1.79 -21.36 21.61
C ALA A 148 -1.85 -19.84 21.45
N ILE A 149 -2.32 -19.19 22.50
CA ILE A 149 -2.36 -17.74 22.65
C ILE A 149 -0.95 -17.18 22.45
N SER A 150 -0.80 -16.24 21.51
CA SER A 150 0.49 -15.58 21.29
C SER A 150 0.74 -14.50 22.33
N SER A 151 1.87 -14.59 23.03
CA SER A 151 2.37 -13.57 23.96
C SER A 151 2.91 -12.32 23.24
N GLN A 152 2.89 -12.29 21.90
CA GLN A 152 3.19 -11.08 21.13
C GLN A 152 1.91 -10.28 20.92
N VAL A 153 1.80 -9.11 21.54
CA VAL A 153 0.64 -8.23 21.46
C VAL A 153 0.91 -7.11 20.47
N ALA A 154 0.22 -7.11 19.34
CA ALA A 154 0.35 -6.07 18.32
C ALA A 154 -0.75 -5.02 18.43
N LEU A 155 -0.36 -3.77 18.67
CA LEU A 155 -1.26 -2.62 18.70
C LEU A 155 -1.34 -1.98 17.31
N ILE A 156 -2.54 -2.01 16.72
CA ILE A 156 -2.83 -1.40 15.41
C ILE A 156 -3.77 -0.20 15.57
N GLY A 157 -3.69 0.74 14.62
CA GLY A 157 -4.52 1.94 14.61
C GLY A 157 -3.80 3.12 13.99
N LEU A 158 -4.54 4.18 13.68
CA LEU A 158 -3.97 5.35 13.01
C LEU A 158 -2.99 6.12 13.93
N ARG A 159 -2.17 7.00 13.35
CA ARG A 159 -1.30 7.91 14.14
C ARG A 159 -2.18 8.72 15.11
N GLY A 160 -1.73 8.90 16.35
CA GLY A 160 -2.56 9.51 17.41
C GLY A 160 -3.52 8.55 18.14
N ALA A 161 -3.60 7.26 17.74
CA ALA A 161 -4.40 6.27 18.48
C ALA A 161 -3.88 5.95 19.91
N GLY A 162 -2.68 6.42 20.27
CA GLY A 162 -2.05 6.10 21.56
C GLY A 162 -1.20 4.83 21.58
N LYS A 163 -0.91 4.20 20.42
CA LYS A 163 -0.10 2.97 20.33
C LYS A 163 1.22 3.01 21.10
N SER A 164 2.00 4.07 20.95
CA SER A 164 3.29 4.20 21.65
C SER A 164 3.10 4.36 23.16
N THR A 165 2.21 5.26 23.58
CA THR A 165 1.97 5.56 25.00
C THR A 165 1.34 4.38 25.74
N LEU A 166 0.22 3.85 25.22
CA LEU A 166 -0.47 2.71 25.82
C LEU A 166 0.33 1.41 25.68
N GLY A 167 1.09 1.26 24.59
CA GLY A 167 1.95 0.10 24.38
C GLY A 167 3.12 0.04 25.35
N ALA A 168 3.77 1.17 25.64
CA ALA A 168 4.84 1.22 26.64
C ALA A 168 4.32 0.86 28.04
N LEU A 169 3.18 1.43 28.45
CA LEU A 169 2.54 1.11 29.74
C LEU A 169 2.12 -0.37 29.82
N LEU A 170 1.60 -0.93 28.73
CA LEU A 170 1.21 -2.33 28.67
C LEU A 170 2.42 -3.26 28.74
N ALA A 171 3.51 -2.91 28.07
CA ALA A 171 4.75 -3.67 28.12
C ALA A 171 5.32 -3.72 29.54
N GLU A 172 5.31 -2.58 30.24
CA GLU A 172 5.72 -2.49 31.64
C GLU A 172 4.85 -3.36 32.57
N ASP A 173 3.52 -3.30 32.43
CA ASP A 173 2.59 -4.12 33.23
C ASP A 173 2.74 -5.63 32.99
N LEU A 174 3.04 -6.02 31.75
CA LEU A 174 3.24 -7.42 31.39
C LEU A 174 4.66 -7.92 31.69
N GLY A 175 5.61 -7.02 31.93
CA GLY A 175 7.04 -7.35 31.99
C GLY A 175 7.63 -7.75 30.62
N PHE A 176 7.01 -7.31 29.53
CA PHE A 176 7.42 -7.65 28.16
C PHE A 176 8.27 -6.53 27.54
N PRO A 177 9.12 -6.83 26.55
CA PRO A 177 9.75 -5.82 25.70
C PRO A 177 8.72 -4.99 24.94
N PHE A 178 8.94 -3.67 24.89
CA PHE A 178 8.21 -2.77 24.01
C PHE A 178 8.97 -2.56 22.70
N VAL A 179 8.35 -2.90 21.56
CA VAL A 179 8.93 -2.75 20.23
C VAL A 179 8.12 -1.75 19.41
N GLU A 180 8.73 -0.63 19.05
CA GLU A 180 8.19 0.27 18.03
C GLU A 180 8.66 -0.19 16.66
N LEU A 181 7.76 -0.78 15.88
CA LEU A 181 8.11 -1.38 14.59
C LEU A 181 8.68 -0.34 13.61
N SER A 182 8.30 0.94 13.72
CA SER A 182 8.93 2.01 12.94
C SER A 182 10.42 2.18 13.23
N ARG A 183 10.88 1.96 14.47
CA ARG A 183 12.31 2.02 14.80
C ARG A 183 13.07 0.82 14.25
N GLU A 184 12.46 -0.36 14.29
CA GLU A 184 13.07 -1.54 13.68
C GLU A 184 13.19 -1.37 12.16
N ILE A 185 12.19 -0.76 11.49
CA ILE A 185 12.29 -0.40 10.06
C ILE A 185 13.52 0.48 9.80
N GLU A 186 13.71 1.54 10.58
CA GLU A 186 14.84 2.47 10.41
C GLU A 186 16.18 1.78 10.67
N LYS A 187 16.23 0.92 11.69
CA LYS A 187 17.42 0.12 12.02
C LYS A 187 17.80 -0.84 10.89
N PHE A 188 16.82 -1.51 10.27
CA PHE A 188 17.09 -2.41 9.14
C PHE A 188 17.42 -1.67 7.85
N ALA A 189 16.84 -0.49 7.63
CA ALA A 189 17.12 0.32 6.45
C ALA A 189 18.44 1.11 6.57
N GLY A 190 18.91 1.37 7.80
CA GLY A 190 20.07 2.23 8.06
C GLY A 190 19.80 3.73 7.87
N CYS A 191 18.54 4.12 7.69
CA CYS A 191 18.10 5.51 7.53
C CYS A 191 16.66 5.70 8.04
N SER A 192 16.23 6.96 8.17
CA SER A 192 14.90 7.29 8.67
C SER A 192 13.78 6.88 7.71
N VAL A 193 12.56 6.69 8.21
CA VAL A 193 11.40 6.39 7.36
C VAL A 193 11.19 7.45 6.29
N SER A 194 11.45 8.72 6.61
CA SER A 194 11.33 9.83 5.65
C SER A 194 12.34 9.69 4.51
N GLU A 195 13.58 9.30 4.81
CA GLU A 195 14.61 9.07 3.80
C GLU A 195 14.30 7.84 2.95
N ILE A 196 13.77 6.76 3.55
CA ILE A 196 13.34 5.57 2.78
C ILE A 196 12.31 5.97 1.73
N GLN A 197 11.29 6.73 2.14
CA GLN A 197 10.21 7.16 1.25
C GLN A 197 10.70 8.13 0.17
N ALA A 198 11.59 9.07 0.52
CA ALA A 198 12.12 10.06 -0.41
C ALA A 198 13.08 9.46 -1.45
N LEU A 199 13.95 8.53 -1.03
CA LEU A 199 15.02 7.99 -1.87
C LEU A 199 14.61 6.71 -2.62
N TYR A 200 13.84 5.83 -1.97
CA TYR A 200 13.55 4.47 -2.48
C TYR A 200 12.05 4.22 -2.72
N GLY A 201 11.19 5.15 -2.32
CA GLY A 201 9.75 5.11 -2.55
C GLY A 201 9.00 4.09 -1.68
N MET A 202 7.68 4.05 -1.89
CA MET A 202 6.76 3.27 -1.06
C MET A 202 6.98 1.76 -1.16
N ASN A 203 7.36 1.24 -2.32
CA ASN A 203 7.59 -0.20 -2.49
C ASN A 203 8.77 -0.69 -1.65
N ALA A 204 9.84 0.11 -1.55
CA ALA A 204 10.98 -0.22 -0.68
C ALA A 204 10.58 -0.15 0.80
N TYR A 205 9.83 0.88 1.20
CA TYR A 205 9.30 0.99 2.55
C TYR A 205 8.48 -0.25 2.94
N ARG A 206 7.59 -0.75 2.08
CA ARG A 206 6.80 -1.96 2.36
C ARG A 206 7.66 -3.21 2.54
N ARG A 207 8.75 -3.35 1.79
CA ARG A 207 9.70 -4.46 1.98
C ARG A 207 10.39 -4.37 3.35
N TYR A 208 10.83 -3.18 3.76
CA TYR A 208 11.43 -2.99 5.08
C TYR A 208 10.41 -3.16 6.21
N GLU A 209 9.17 -2.69 6.05
CA GLU A 209 8.07 -2.88 7.00
C GLU A 209 7.78 -4.36 7.23
N ARG A 210 7.68 -5.13 6.14
CA ARG A 210 7.48 -6.59 6.22
C ARG A 210 8.65 -7.27 6.92
N ARG A 211 9.88 -6.99 6.50
CA ARG A 211 11.08 -7.59 7.09
C ARG A 211 11.18 -7.28 8.58
N ALA A 212 10.93 -6.02 8.97
CA ALA A 212 10.97 -5.62 10.36
C ALA A 212 9.96 -6.41 11.21
N LEU A 213 8.77 -6.67 10.67
CA LEU A 213 7.75 -7.46 11.36
C LEU A 213 8.18 -8.92 11.51
N GLU A 214 8.65 -9.54 10.43
CA GLU A 214 9.11 -10.94 10.42
C GLU A 214 10.23 -11.15 11.44
N GLU A 215 11.23 -10.27 11.46
CA GLU A 215 12.35 -10.34 12.41
C GLU A 215 11.89 -10.08 13.86
N THR A 216 10.97 -9.13 14.07
CA THR A 216 10.43 -8.86 15.42
C THR A 216 9.71 -10.08 15.98
N ILE A 217 8.87 -10.74 15.16
CA ILE A 217 8.15 -11.96 15.55
C ILE A 217 9.13 -13.10 15.89
N GLN A 218 10.26 -13.19 15.18
CA GLN A 218 11.25 -14.25 15.41
C GLN A 218 12.14 -13.99 16.63
N ILE A 219 12.55 -12.74 16.86
CA ILE A 219 13.49 -12.36 17.92
C ILE A 219 12.79 -12.34 19.29
N TYR A 220 11.54 -11.86 19.34
CA TYR A 220 10.84 -11.62 20.60
C TYR A 220 9.70 -12.63 20.80
N PRO A 221 9.88 -13.70 21.61
CA PRO A 221 8.81 -14.65 21.87
C PRO A 221 7.61 -14.02 22.60
N GLU A 222 7.87 -12.98 23.39
CA GLU A 222 6.88 -12.13 24.05
C GLU A 222 7.26 -10.66 23.85
N ALA A 223 6.30 -9.82 23.45
CA ALA A 223 6.52 -8.40 23.19
C ALA A 223 5.19 -7.65 23.05
N VAL A 224 5.22 -6.36 23.35
CA VAL A 224 4.18 -5.42 22.90
C VAL A 224 4.72 -4.63 21.72
N ILE A 225 4.07 -4.79 20.56
CA ILE A 225 4.51 -4.25 19.28
C ILE A 225 3.59 -3.09 18.87
N ALA A 226 4.13 -1.88 18.77
CA ALA A 226 3.41 -0.75 18.17
C ALA A 226 3.67 -0.68 16.66
N THR A 227 2.63 -0.86 15.84
CA THR A 227 2.79 -0.89 14.38
C THR A 227 2.67 0.50 13.73
N PRO A 228 3.25 0.74 12.54
CA PRO A 228 2.89 1.88 11.71
C PRO A 228 1.40 1.84 11.36
N GLY A 229 0.74 3.01 11.30
CA GLY A 229 -0.68 3.07 10.97
C GLY A 229 -1.01 2.68 9.52
N GLY A 230 0.01 2.57 8.65
CA GLY A 230 -0.15 2.14 7.26
C GLY A 230 -0.02 0.64 7.03
N LEU A 231 0.41 -0.13 8.04
CA LEU A 231 0.75 -1.55 7.90
C LEU A 231 -0.45 -2.37 7.39
N VAL A 232 -1.65 -2.06 7.87
CA VAL A 232 -2.89 -2.75 7.49
C VAL A 232 -3.25 -2.61 6.01
N SER A 233 -2.63 -1.66 5.30
CA SER A 233 -2.84 -1.46 3.86
C SER A 233 -2.00 -2.40 2.99
N ASP A 234 -1.09 -3.18 3.56
CA ASP A 234 -0.39 -4.27 2.87
C ASP A 234 -0.95 -5.62 3.35
N PRO A 235 -1.79 -6.31 2.55
CA PRO A 235 -2.44 -7.55 2.97
C PRO A 235 -1.48 -8.67 3.37
N ALA A 236 -0.29 -8.75 2.74
CA ALA A 236 0.69 -9.79 3.05
C ALA A 236 1.25 -9.60 4.46
N THR A 237 1.76 -8.41 4.77
CA THR A 237 2.30 -8.05 6.09
C THR A 237 1.20 -8.10 7.17
N PHE A 238 -0.01 -7.64 6.84
CA PHE A 238 -1.11 -7.67 7.80
C PHE A 238 -1.58 -9.10 8.11
N ASN A 239 -1.58 -10.00 7.13
CA ASN A 239 -1.87 -11.42 7.38
C ASN A 239 -0.83 -12.07 8.30
N GLN A 240 0.45 -11.73 8.15
CA GLN A 240 1.48 -12.20 9.09
C GLN A 240 1.21 -11.70 10.51
N LEU A 241 0.93 -10.40 10.66
CA LEU A 241 0.59 -9.82 11.97
C LEU A 241 -0.61 -10.53 12.62
N LEU A 242 -1.68 -10.75 11.86
CA LEU A 242 -2.90 -11.42 12.35
C LEU A 242 -2.68 -12.89 12.70
N SER A 243 -1.69 -13.54 12.07
CA SER A 243 -1.43 -14.97 12.23
C SER A 243 -0.48 -15.29 13.38
N HIS A 244 0.39 -14.34 13.74
CA HIS A 244 1.43 -14.55 14.75
C HIS A 244 1.22 -13.75 16.05
N CYS A 245 0.43 -12.68 16.03
CA CYS A 245 0.26 -11.80 17.18
C CYS A 245 -1.18 -11.76 17.69
N THR A 246 -1.31 -11.56 19.00
CA THR A 246 -2.56 -11.09 19.61
C THR A 246 -2.80 -9.64 19.19
N THR A 247 -3.79 -9.38 18.34
CA THR A 247 -3.98 -8.05 17.71
C THR A 247 -5.04 -7.22 18.42
N VAL A 248 -4.68 -5.98 18.78
CA VAL A 248 -5.58 -5.01 19.41
C VAL A 248 -5.67 -3.75 18.56
N TRP A 249 -6.87 -3.44 18.08
CA TRP A 249 -7.15 -2.16 17.44
C TRP A 249 -7.46 -1.08 18.49
N LEU A 250 -6.58 -0.08 18.57
CA LEU A 250 -6.84 1.16 19.29
C LEU A 250 -7.60 2.13 18.37
N GLN A 251 -8.89 2.31 18.66
CA GLN A 251 -9.75 3.24 17.96
C GLN A 251 -9.72 4.60 18.66
N ALA A 252 -9.77 5.68 17.87
CA ALA A 252 -10.11 7.01 18.35
C ALA A 252 -10.92 7.73 17.27
N ASP A 253 -11.66 8.75 17.68
CA ASP A 253 -12.37 9.63 16.77
C ASP A 253 -11.38 10.48 15.98
N PRO A 254 -11.71 10.88 14.74
CA PRO A 254 -10.83 11.71 13.90
C PRO A 254 -10.35 12.97 14.62
N GLU A 255 -11.23 13.61 15.39
CA GLU A 255 -10.93 14.81 16.15
C GLU A 255 -9.89 14.56 17.25
N ASP A 256 -9.91 13.39 17.90
CA ASP A 256 -8.95 13.02 18.93
C ASP A 256 -7.59 12.60 18.33
N HIS A 257 -7.61 11.89 17.20
CA HIS A 257 -6.40 11.66 16.40
C HIS A 257 -5.70 12.98 16.08
N MET A 258 -6.44 13.96 15.56
CA MET A 258 -5.92 15.26 15.19
C MET A 258 -5.32 16.00 16.40
N LYS A 259 -6.08 16.13 17.49
CA LYS A 259 -5.61 16.80 18.71
C LYS A 259 -4.31 16.19 19.23
N ARG A 260 -4.21 14.87 19.28
CA ARG A 260 -3.02 14.15 19.78
C ARG A 260 -1.82 14.31 18.84
N VAL A 261 -2.03 14.27 17.53
CA VAL A 261 -0.95 14.47 16.54
C VAL A 261 -0.40 15.90 16.61
N LEU A 262 -1.27 16.90 16.76
CA LEU A 262 -0.89 18.30 16.92
C LEU A 262 -0.06 18.52 18.20
N ALA A 263 -0.50 17.92 19.33
CA ALA A 263 0.23 18.01 20.59
C ALA A 263 1.64 17.39 20.53
N GLN A 264 1.88 16.46 19.60
CA GLN A 264 3.18 15.83 19.37
C GLN A 264 4.11 16.67 18.46
N GLY A 265 3.72 17.89 18.10
CA GLY A 265 4.54 18.80 17.28
C GLY A 265 4.52 18.47 15.78
N ASP A 266 3.66 17.55 15.34
CA ASP A 266 3.46 17.29 13.92
C ASP A 266 2.46 18.32 13.37
N LEU A 267 3.01 19.43 12.84
CA LEU A 267 2.25 20.55 12.31
C LEU A 267 1.73 20.34 10.88
N ARG A 268 2.08 19.20 10.23
CA ARG A 268 1.59 18.85 8.88
C ARG A 268 0.06 18.95 8.75
N PRO A 269 -0.75 18.61 9.77
CA PRO A 269 -2.20 18.79 9.71
C PRO A 269 -2.69 20.24 9.83
N MET A 270 -1.89 21.18 10.35
CA MET A 270 -2.31 22.59 10.50
C MET A 270 -2.28 23.37 9.19
N ALA A 271 -1.40 22.99 8.25
CA ALA A 271 -1.27 23.69 6.97
C ALA A 271 -2.51 23.59 6.06
N ALA A 272 -3.47 22.70 6.38
CA ALA A 272 -4.68 22.46 5.58
C ALA A 272 -5.92 22.09 6.42
N SER A 273 -6.09 22.67 7.61
CA SER A 273 -7.02 22.24 8.70
C SER A 273 -8.34 21.56 8.30
N LYS A 274 -9.13 22.10 7.34
CA LYS A 274 -10.37 21.44 6.88
C LYS A 274 -10.12 20.24 5.96
N GLN A 275 -9.30 20.42 4.91
CA GLN A 275 -8.94 19.33 4.00
C GLN A 275 -8.19 18.22 4.72
N ALA A 276 -7.28 18.56 5.64
CA ALA A 276 -6.54 17.59 6.45
C ALA A 276 -7.46 16.74 7.33
N MET A 277 -8.54 17.32 7.87
CA MET A 277 -9.54 16.57 8.63
C MET A 277 -10.38 15.66 7.71
N GLU A 278 -10.74 16.13 6.52
CA GLU A 278 -11.44 15.32 5.52
C GLU A 278 -10.57 14.15 5.03
N ASP A 279 -9.30 14.40 4.73
CA ASP A 279 -8.32 13.39 4.34
C ASP A 279 -8.11 12.37 5.47
N LEU A 280 -8.04 12.82 6.72
CA LEU A 280 -7.95 11.95 7.89
C LEU A 280 -9.19 11.05 8.01
N LYS A 281 -10.39 11.60 7.83
CA LYS A 281 -11.65 10.84 7.81
C LYS A 281 -11.68 9.84 6.65
N GLY A 282 -11.17 10.22 5.48
CA GLY A 282 -11.00 9.34 4.32
C GLY A 282 -10.04 8.17 4.60
N ILE A 283 -8.87 8.45 5.19
CA ILE A 283 -7.90 7.42 5.58
C ILE A 283 -8.49 6.48 6.63
N LEU A 284 -9.17 7.03 7.64
CA LEU A 284 -9.73 6.24 8.73
C LEU A 284 -10.85 5.34 8.22
N SER A 285 -11.77 5.85 7.41
CA SER A 285 -12.84 5.06 6.78
C SER A 285 -12.28 3.97 5.87
N GLY A 286 -11.30 4.29 5.02
CA GLY A 286 -10.65 3.32 4.14
C GLY A 286 -9.88 2.22 4.88
N ARG A 287 -9.34 2.51 6.07
CA ARG A 287 -8.61 1.53 6.89
C ARG A 287 -9.45 0.83 7.95
N ALA A 288 -10.63 1.33 8.28
CA ALA A 288 -11.48 0.76 9.33
C ALA A 288 -11.85 -0.71 9.04
N ALA A 289 -12.12 -1.06 7.78
CA ALA A 289 -12.42 -2.42 7.36
C ALA A 289 -11.25 -3.39 7.58
N PHE A 290 -10.00 -2.89 7.53
CA PHE A 290 -8.82 -3.69 7.84
C PHE A 290 -8.54 -3.74 9.34
N TYR A 291 -8.61 -2.60 10.03
CA TYR A 291 -8.42 -2.55 11.49
C TYR A 291 -9.42 -3.44 12.23
N SER A 292 -10.67 -3.53 11.74
CA SER A 292 -11.71 -4.38 12.34
C SER A 292 -11.40 -5.89 12.27
N LYS A 293 -10.40 -6.31 11.50
CA LYS A 293 -9.94 -7.70 11.47
C LYS A 293 -9.09 -8.08 12.68
N ALA A 294 -8.67 -7.11 13.51
CA ALA A 294 -8.04 -7.37 14.80
C ALA A 294 -8.93 -8.24 15.71
N GLN A 295 -8.31 -9.03 16.58
CA GLN A 295 -9.02 -9.89 17.53
C GLN A 295 -9.74 -9.07 18.61
N HIS A 296 -9.11 -7.98 19.06
CA HIS A 296 -9.65 -7.11 20.09
C HIS A 296 -9.71 -5.66 19.62
N LYS A 297 -10.60 -4.91 20.26
CA LYS A 297 -10.84 -3.50 19.99
C LYS A 297 -10.93 -2.74 21.31
N VAL A 298 -10.24 -1.62 21.38
CA VAL A 298 -10.27 -0.68 22.51
C VAL A 298 -10.53 0.70 21.96
N ASP A 299 -11.62 1.31 22.43
CA ASP A 299 -11.94 2.68 22.10
C ASP A 299 -11.23 3.62 23.08
N THR A 300 -10.49 4.59 22.55
CA THR A 300 -9.75 5.60 23.30
C THR A 300 -10.34 7.00 23.12
N SER A 301 -11.47 7.14 22.40
CA SER A 301 -12.15 8.41 22.15
C SER A 301 -12.68 9.02 23.45
N ALA A 302 -12.44 10.32 23.66
CA ALA A 302 -12.92 11.09 24.81
C ALA A 302 -12.62 10.49 26.21
N GLN A 303 -11.68 9.54 26.30
CA GLN A 303 -11.28 8.89 27.55
C GLN A 303 -9.93 9.42 28.05
N SER A 304 -9.70 9.36 29.36
CA SER A 304 -8.38 9.62 29.93
C SER A 304 -7.39 8.50 29.55
N LEU A 305 -6.09 8.80 29.62
CA LEU A 305 -5.04 7.82 29.40
C LEU A 305 -5.17 6.64 30.38
N GLU A 306 -5.43 6.94 31.65
CA GLU A 306 -5.64 5.96 32.73
C GLU A 306 -6.75 4.98 32.39
N LEU A 307 -7.94 5.50 32.01
CA LEU A 307 -9.09 4.66 31.70
C LEU A 307 -8.85 3.80 30.44
N SER A 308 -8.28 4.42 29.40
CA SER A 308 -7.92 3.72 28.16
C SER A 308 -6.93 2.59 28.45
N PHE A 309 -5.96 2.82 29.33
CA PHE A 309 -4.98 1.84 29.76
C PHE A 309 -5.62 0.70 30.55
N GLN A 310 -6.50 0.99 31.52
CA GLN A 310 -7.18 -0.07 32.28
C GLN A 310 -8.02 -0.99 31.38
N ILE A 311 -8.73 -0.42 30.40
CA ILE A 311 -9.51 -1.21 29.42
C ILE A 311 -8.57 -2.07 28.57
N LEU A 312 -7.48 -1.50 28.07
CA LEU A 312 -6.48 -2.23 27.28
C LEU A 312 -5.85 -3.37 28.10
N ARG A 313 -5.40 -3.08 29.32
CA ARG A 313 -4.80 -4.02 30.27
C ARG A 313 -5.74 -5.18 30.53
N GLN A 314 -7.00 -4.91 30.88
CA GLN A 314 -7.99 -5.96 31.14
C GLN A 314 -8.23 -6.83 29.90
N LYS A 315 -8.35 -6.23 28.71
CA LYS A 315 -8.54 -6.97 27.46
C LYS A 315 -7.35 -7.86 27.11
N VAL A 316 -6.14 -7.33 27.21
CA VAL A 316 -4.92 -8.06 26.85
C VAL A 316 -4.64 -9.16 27.86
N ARG A 317 -4.70 -8.90 29.16
CA ARG A 317 -4.49 -9.94 30.19
C ARG A 317 -5.53 -11.05 30.07
N GLY A 318 -6.78 -10.72 29.78
CA GLY A 318 -7.83 -11.70 29.47
C GLY A 318 -7.54 -12.53 28.22
N ALA A 319 -7.04 -11.90 27.15
CA ALA A 319 -6.62 -12.59 25.94
C ALA A 319 -5.41 -13.53 26.17
N LEU A 320 -4.48 -13.10 27.03
CA LEU A 320 -3.28 -13.83 27.44
C LEU A 320 -3.52 -14.87 28.55
N GLN A 321 -4.74 -14.97 29.08
CA GLN A 321 -5.08 -15.80 30.26
C GLN A 321 -4.21 -15.51 31.49
N LEU A 322 -3.78 -14.26 31.66
CA LEU A 322 -3.02 -13.80 32.82
C LEU A 322 -3.97 -13.29 33.92
N PRO A 323 -3.61 -13.41 35.21
CA PRO A 323 -4.42 -12.86 36.32
C PRO A 323 -4.58 -11.34 36.19
N ALA A 324 -5.70 -10.77 36.61
CA ALA A 324 -6.04 -9.34 36.44
C ALA A 324 -5.11 -8.37 37.19
#